data_AF-A0A8C5WDZ1-F1
#
_entry.id   AF-A0A8C5WDZ1-F1
#
_cell.length_a   1.000
_cell.length_b   1.000
_cell.length_c   1.000
_cell.angle_alpha   90.00
_cell.angle_beta   90.00
_cell.angle_gamma   90.00
#
_symmetry.space_group_name_H-M   'P 1'
#
loop_
_entity.id
_entity.type
_entity.pdbx_description
1 polymer ?
#
loop_
_entity_poly.entity_id
_entity_poly.type
_entity_poly.pdbx_seq_one_letter_code
_entity_poly.pdbx_strand_id
1 'polypeptide(L)'
;MKAVNEKGKEVTEYNNKYWLMLDEQETRQVYATKESQTEEMKWRRWADDWLVHLISPNVYRTPKESLASFDYIVREGKFGTVEGVFAKYIGAAAMYVIGKRLKSRHNLEDDVRQDLYRAANEWVAAVGKHRPFMGGSEPNLADLAVFGVLRVMEGLESFNDMMSNTKIKPWY
;
A
#
# COMPACT_ATOMS: atom_id res chain seq x y z
N MET A 1 -4.61 22.85 0.09
CA MET A 1 -3.99 24.08 -0.45
C MET A 1 -3.43 23.75 -1.83
N LYS A 2 -3.53 24.65 -2.81
CA LYS A 2 -2.84 24.46 -4.09
C LYS A 2 -1.34 24.67 -3.85
N ALA A 3 -0.55 23.63 -4.06
CA ALA A 3 0.90 23.66 -4.05
C ALA A 3 1.42 23.44 -5.47
N VAL A 4 2.67 23.78 -5.74
CA VAL A 4 3.32 23.49 -7.02
C VAL A 4 4.38 22.44 -6.75
N ASN A 5 4.32 21.30 -7.45
CA ASN A 5 5.33 20.27 -7.29
C ASN A 5 6.65 20.67 -7.97
N GLU A 6 7.72 19.89 -7.76
CA GLU A 6 9.04 20.11 -8.35
C GLU A 6 9.06 20.19 -9.89
N LYS A 7 7.97 19.77 -10.56
CA LYS A 7 7.79 19.80 -12.01
C LYS A 7 6.94 20.98 -12.49
N GLY A 8 6.63 21.94 -11.62
CA GLY A 8 5.84 23.12 -11.97
C GLY A 8 4.33 22.86 -12.12
N LYS A 9 3.84 21.68 -11.72
CA LYS A 9 2.41 21.33 -11.82
C LYS A 9 1.68 21.70 -10.53
N GLU A 10 0.53 22.36 -10.65
CA GLU A 10 -0.40 22.55 -9.54
C GLU A 10 -0.87 21.19 -9.00
N VAL A 11 -0.64 20.97 -7.72
CA VAL A 11 -1.08 19.81 -6.95
C VAL A 11 -1.91 20.30 -5.77
N THR A 12 -2.96 19.55 -5.41
CA THR A 12 -3.73 19.84 -4.19
C THR A 12 -3.21 18.96 -3.08
N GLU A 13 -2.66 19.57 -2.04
CA GLU A 13 -2.22 18.87 -0.85
C GLU A 13 -3.12 19.20 0.34
N TYR A 14 -3.47 18.18 1.11
CA TYR A 14 -4.26 18.28 2.32
C TYR A 14 -3.31 18.29 3.52
N ASN A 15 -3.15 19.48 4.11
CA ASN A 15 -2.36 19.64 5.32
C ASN A 15 -2.98 18.84 6.47
N ASN A 16 -2.13 18.36 7.38
CA ASN A 16 -2.56 17.60 8.57
C ASN A 16 -3.33 16.31 8.24
N LYS A 17 -3.20 15.75 7.02
CA LYS A 17 -3.90 14.51 6.60
C LYS A 17 -3.67 13.30 7.51
N TYR A 18 -2.55 13.27 8.23
CA TYR A 18 -2.23 12.20 9.19
C TYR A 18 -2.47 12.60 10.65
N TRP A 19 -2.78 13.88 10.93
CA TRP A 19 -2.99 14.35 12.30
C TRP A 19 -4.47 14.23 12.67
N LEU A 20 -4.78 13.54 13.77
CA LEU A 20 -6.13 13.52 14.32
C LEU A 20 -6.38 14.78 15.16
N MET A 21 -7.44 15.51 14.82
CA MET A 21 -7.85 16.73 15.51
C MET A 21 -8.62 16.37 16.79
N LEU A 22 -7.90 15.85 17.78
CA LEU A 22 -8.44 15.45 19.08
C LEU A 22 -8.06 16.47 20.15
N ASP A 23 -8.90 16.61 21.18
CA ASP A 23 -8.53 17.34 22.38
C ASP A 23 -7.57 16.51 23.29
N GLU A 24 -7.12 17.08 24.39
CA GLU A 24 -6.19 16.39 25.29
C GLU A 24 -6.77 15.14 25.96
N GLN A 25 -8.08 15.13 26.26
CA GLN A 25 -8.74 14.00 26.90
C GLN A 25 -8.90 12.86 25.91
N GLU A 26 -9.40 13.15 24.71
CA GLU A 26 -9.53 12.21 23.60
C GLU A 26 -8.18 11.64 23.18
N THR A 27 -7.14 12.47 23.10
CA THR A 27 -5.79 12.02 22.76
C THR A 27 -5.27 10.99 23.77
N ARG A 28 -5.53 11.16 25.07
CA ARG A 28 -5.12 10.20 26.11
C ARG A 28 -5.95 8.92 26.10
N GLN A 29 -7.16 8.96 25.53
CA GLN A 29 -8.00 7.76 25.36
C GLN A 29 -7.55 6.93 24.16
N VAL A 30 -7.20 7.59 23.04
CA VAL A 30 -6.81 6.93 21.79
C VAL A 30 -5.34 6.50 21.83
N TYR A 31 -4.46 7.34 22.37
CA TYR A 31 -3.02 7.12 22.39
C TYR A 31 -2.51 6.96 23.82
N ALA A 32 -1.83 5.83 24.08
CA ALA A 32 -1.22 5.58 25.38
C ALA A 32 -0.09 6.57 25.70
N THR A 33 0.65 7.01 24.67
CA THR A 33 1.73 7.99 24.80
C THR A 33 1.80 8.93 23.59
N LYS A 34 2.45 10.09 23.74
CA LYS A 34 2.68 11.02 22.62
C LYS A 34 3.55 10.40 21.52
N GLU A 35 4.45 9.50 21.89
CA GLU A 35 5.29 8.74 20.96
C GLU A 35 4.42 7.82 20.07
N SER A 36 3.39 7.18 20.63
CA SER A 36 2.48 6.32 19.84
C SER A 36 1.70 7.10 18.76
N GLN A 37 1.33 8.35 19.05
CA GLN A 37 0.69 9.23 18.08
C GLN A 37 1.65 9.58 16.93
N THR A 38 2.88 9.95 17.25
CA THR A 38 3.89 10.31 16.23
C THR A 38 4.35 9.10 15.42
N GLU A 39 4.43 7.92 16.04
CA GLU A 39 4.68 6.64 15.39
C GLU A 39 3.57 6.30 14.37
N GLU A 40 2.31 6.39 14.76
CA GLU A 40 1.17 6.13 13.86
C GLU A 40 1.24 7.04 12.62
N MET A 41 1.45 8.35 12.81
CA MET A 41 1.53 9.30 11.71
C MET A 41 2.68 8.98 10.74
N LYS A 42 3.84 8.59 11.28
CA LYS A 42 5.00 8.20 10.46
C LYS A 42 4.65 7.02 9.57
N TRP A 43 3.98 6.00 10.11
CA TRP A 43 3.66 4.78 9.38
C TRP A 43 2.50 4.96 8.38
N ARG A 44 1.51 5.79 8.70
CA ARG A 44 0.47 6.20 7.73
C ARG A 44 1.10 6.92 6.54
N ARG A 45 2.07 7.80 6.80
CA ARG A 45 2.83 8.45 5.73
C ARG A 45 3.64 7.45 4.91
N TRP A 46 4.31 6.51 5.56
CA TRP A 46 5.09 5.47 4.88
C TRP A 46 4.21 4.57 4.00
N ALA A 47 3.00 4.23 4.44
CA ALA A 47 2.07 3.43 3.65
C ALA A 47 1.71 4.11 2.32
N ASP A 48 1.42 5.42 2.37
CA ASP A 48 1.04 6.23 1.20
C ASP A 48 2.24 6.64 0.33
N ASP A 49 3.38 6.98 0.94
CA ASP A 49 4.55 7.53 0.22
C ASP A 49 5.49 6.44 -0.31
N TRP A 50 5.41 5.21 0.22
CA TRP A 50 6.29 4.11 -0.17
C TRP A 50 5.53 2.82 -0.50
N LEU A 51 4.78 2.25 0.45
CA LEU A 51 4.21 0.91 0.31
C LEU A 51 3.28 0.79 -0.91
N VAL A 52 2.41 1.78 -1.14
CA VAL A 52 1.49 1.78 -2.29
C VAL A 52 2.22 1.75 -3.64
N HIS A 53 3.43 2.31 -3.72
CA HIS A 53 4.23 2.34 -4.93
C HIS A 53 4.86 0.99 -5.28
N LEU A 54 4.86 0.04 -4.34
CA LEU A 54 5.29 -1.33 -4.56
C LEU A 54 4.20 -2.19 -5.22
N ILE A 55 2.93 -1.84 -5.05
CA ILE A 55 1.79 -2.66 -5.48
C ILE A 55 1.77 -2.83 -7.00
N SER A 56 1.69 -1.72 -7.75
CA SER A 56 1.56 -1.78 -9.22
C SER A 56 2.72 -2.53 -9.89
N PRO A 57 4.01 -2.24 -9.58
CA PRO A 57 5.13 -3.01 -10.13
C PRO A 57 5.08 -4.50 -9.79
N ASN A 58 4.53 -4.86 -8.63
CA ASN A 58 4.42 -6.25 -8.19
C ASN A 58 3.27 -7.02 -8.84
N VAL A 59 2.06 -6.43 -8.96
CA VAL A 59 0.90 -7.12 -9.54
C VAL A 59 0.95 -7.14 -11.08
N TYR A 60 1.66 -6.19 -11.70
CA TYR A 60 1.86 -6.10 -13.15
C TYR A 60 3.25 -6.55 -13.61
N ARG A 61 3.98 -7.32 -12.79
CA ARG A 61 5.39 -7.70 -13.02
C ARG A 61 5.59 -8.53 -14.29
N THR A 62 4.69 -9.48 -14.55
CA THR A 62 4.71 -10.36 -15.72
C THR A 62 3.41 -10.22 -16.52
N PRO A 63 3.38 -10.57 -17.82
CA PRO A 63 2.15 -10.50 -18.61
C PRO A 63 1.01 -11.35 -18.02
N LYS A 64 1.34 -12.51 -17.44
CA LYS A 64 0.39 -13.40 -16.77
C LYS A 64 -0.19 -12.76 -15.51
N GLU A 65 0.66 -12.24 -14.64
CA GLU A 65 0.23 -11.53 -13.42
C GLU A 65 -0.60 -10.29 -13.77
N SER A 66 -0.23 -9.57 -14.83
CA SER A 66 -0.97 -8.40 -15.28
C SER A 66 -2.38 -8.74 -15.76
N LEU A 67 -2.52 -9.80 -16.55
CA LEU A 67 -3.82 -10.30 -16.97
C LEU A 67 -4.68 -10.79 -15.80
N ALA A 68 -4.08 -11.48 -14.83
CA ALA A 68 -4.79 -11.92 -13.62
C ALA A 68 -5.27 -10.73 -12.78
N SER A 69 -4.44 -9.70 -12.64
CA SER A 69 -4.78 -8.47 -11.91
C SER A 69 -5.92 -7.71 -12.58
N PHE A 70 -5.91 -7.61 -13.91
CA PHE A 70 -7.01 -6.97 -14.64
C PHE A 70 -8.28 -7.80 -14.67
N ASP A 71 -8.18 -9.12 -14.72
CA ASP A 71 -9.34 -10.00 -14.57
C ASP A 71 -10.03 -9.76 -13.22
N TYR A 72 -9.24 -9.68 -12.15
CA TYR A 72 -9.72 -9.31 -10.83
C TYR A 72 -10.38 -7.92 -10.80
N ILE A 73 -9.73 -6.88 -11.36
CA ILE A 73 -10.29 -5.51 -11.44
C ILE A 73 -11.61 -5.48 -12.21
N VAL A 74 -11.70 -6.20 -13.33
CA VAL A 74 -12.91 -6.24 -14.15
C VAL A 74 -14.05 -6.97 -13.43
N ARG A 75 -13.73 -8.05 -12.69
CA ARG A 75 -14.70 -8.86 -11.96
C ARG A 75 -15.25 -8.15 -10.72
N GLU A 76 -14.38 -7.53 -9.91
CA GLU A 76 -14.77 -6.81 -8.69
C GLU A 76 -15.25 -5.38 -8.99
N GLY A 77 -14.88 -4.84 -10.16
CA GLY A 77 -15.29 -3.53 -10.63
C GLY A 77 -16.66 -3.50 -11.31
N LYS A 78 -17.07 -2.30 -11.72
CA LYS A 78 -18.32 -2.07 -12.43
C LYS A 78 -18.08 -1.93 -13.93
N PHE A 79 -17.80 -3.05 -14.61
CA PHE A 79 -17.62 -3.07 -16.06
C PHE A 79 -18.77 -3.80 -16.76
N GLY A 80 -19.22 -3.25 -17.90
CA GLY A 80 -20.14 -3.98 -18.77
C GLY A 80 -19.45 -5.18 -19.43
N THR A 81 -20.20 -6.16 -19.95
CA THR A 81 -19.62 -7.41 -20.49
C THR A 81 -18.60 -7.18 -21.61
N VAL A 82 -18.91 -6.29 -22.56
CA VAL A 82 -18.00 -5.98 -23.69
C VAL A 82 -16.84 -5.10 -23.23
N GLU A 83 -17.13 -4.06 -22.45
CA GLU A 83 -16.12 -3.16 -21.90
C GLU A 83 -15.11 -3.92 -21.02
N GLY A 84 -15.57 -4.86 -20.21
CA GLY A 84 -14.73 -5.67 -19.33
C GLY A 84 -13.74 -6.55 -20.10
N VAL A 85 -14.16 -7.13 -21.22
CA VAL A 85 -13.24 -7.90 -22.09
C VAL A 85 -12.15 -6.98 -22.66
N PHE A 86 -12.53 -5.81 -23.19
CA PHE A 86 -11.56 -4.84 -23.70
C PHE A 86 -10.63 -4.33 -22.61
N ALA A 87 -11.17 -3.91 -21.47
CA ALA A 87 -10.43 -3.43 -20.31
C ALA A 87 -9.46 -4.50 -19.79
N LYS A 88 -9.87 -5.77 -19.76
CA LYS A 88 -9.01 -6.87 -19.31
C LYS A 88 -7.74 -6.99 -20.16
N TYR A 89 -7.87 -7.09 -21.48
CA TYR A 89 -6.71 -7.35 -22.34
C TYR A 89 -5.89 -6.08 -22.63
N ILE A 90 -6.54 -4.97 -22.99
CA ILE A 90 -5.84 -3.72 -23.30
C ILE A 90 -5.27 -3.09 -22.02
N GLY A 91 -6.05 -3.10 -20.94
CA GLY A 91 -5.61 -2.59 -19.65
C GLY A 91 -4.43 -3.38 -19.09
N ALA A 92 -4.45 -4.71 -19.15
CA ALA A 92 -3.32 -5.54 -18.74
C ALA A 92 -2.05 -5.26 -19.55
N ALA A 93 -2.17 -5.10 -20.87
CA ALA A 93 -1.02 -4.76 -21.71
C ALA A 93 -0.46 -3.37 -21.38
N ALA A 94 -1.33 -2.37 -21.20
CA ALA A 94 -0.93 -1.02 -20.82
C ALA A 94 -0.25 -0.99 -19.44
N MET A 95 -0.85 -1.66 -18.45
CA MET A 95 -0.34 -1.66 -17.09
C MET A 95 0.93 -2.49 -16.91
N TYR A 96 1.15 -3.53 -17.72
CA TYR A 96 2.45 -4.21 -17.78
C TYR A 96 3.57 -3.25 -18.17
N VAL A 97 3.34 -2.40 -19.19
CA VAL A 97 4.31 -1.38 -19.62
C VAL A 97 4.46 -0.27 -18.59
N ILE A 98 3.35 0.20 -18.01
CA ILE A 98 3.36 1.24 -16.96
C ILE A 98 4.05 0.72 -15.70
N GLY A 99 3.84 -0.53 -15.30
CA GLY A 99 4.48 -1.17 -14.16
C GLY A 99 6.02 -1.14 -14.27
N LYS A 100 6.57 -1.42 -15.46
CA LYS A 100 8.01 -1.27 -15.73
C LYS A 100 8.51 0.17 -15.61
N ARG A 101 7.71 1.15 -16.05
CA ARG A 101 8.05 2.57 -15.91
C ARG A 101 7.99 3.02 -14.45
N LEU A 102 7.01 2.53 -13.69
CA LEU A 102 6.87 2.80 -12.26
C LEU A 102 8.04 2.20 -11.47
N LYS A 103 8.44 0.96 -11.77
CA LYS A 103 9.66 0.34 -11.23
C LYS A 103 10.86 1.26 -11.35
N SER A 104 11.13 1.77 -12.56
CA SER A 104 12.26 2.69 -12.80
C SER A 104 12.06 4.04 -12.11
N ARG A 105 10.85 4.61 -12.13
CA ARG A 105 10.55 5.91 -11.52
C ARG A 105 10.73 5.92 -10.00
N HIS A 106 10.43 4.80 -9.35
CA HIS A 106 10.52 4.64 -7.90
C HIS A 106 11.83 3.97 -7.46
N ASN A 107 12.81 3.81 -8.37
CA ASN A 107 14.11 3.19 -8.11
C ASN A 107 14.02 1.82 -7.41
N LEU A 108 13.07 0.99 -7.85
CA LEU A 108 12.90 -0.37 -7.33
C LEU A 108 13.98 -1.31 -7.88
N GLU A 109 14.30 -2.34 -7.11
CA GLU A 109 15.24 -3.40 -7.46
C GLU A 109 14.78 -4.18 -8.69
N ASP A 110 15.72 -4.94 -9.27
CA ASP A 110 15.41 -5.66 -10.49
C ASP A 110 14.32 -6.72 -10.32
N ASP A 111 14.40 -7.42 -9.20
CA ASP A 111 13.32 -8.21 -8.64
C ASP A 111 12.49 -7.37 -7.67
N VAL A 112 11.40 -6.80 -8.18
CA VAL A 112 10.44 -5.98 -7.40
C VAL A 112 9.81 -6.70 -6.21
N ARG A 113 9.91 -8.05 -6.15
CA ARG A 113 9.48 -8.83 -4.99
C ARG A 113 10.36 -8.57 -3.77
N GLN A 114 11.65 -8.35 -3.96
CA GLN A 114 12.57 -8.08 -2.85
C GLN A 114 12.22 -6.79 -2.12
N ASP A 115 11.82 -5.73 -2.85
CA ASP A 115 11.33 -4.49 -2.24
C ASP A 115 10.04 -4.71 -1.44
N LEU A 116 9.12 -5.52 -1.97
CA LEU A 116 7.88 -5.87 -1.26
C LEU A 116 8.19 -6.65 0.01
N TYR A 117 9.10 -7.63 -0.04
CA TYR A 117 9.50 -8.40 1.14
C TYR A 117 10.21 -7.53 2.16
N ARG A 118 11.07 -6.61 1.71
CA ARG A 118 11.76 -5.66 2.58
C ARG A 118 10.76 -4.77 3.30
N ALA A 119 9.81 -4.18 2.58
CA ALA A 119 8.77 -3.35 3.16
C ALA A 119 7.88 -4.12 4.15
N ALA A 120 7.48 -5.35 3.80
CA ALA A 120 6.70 -6.20 4.70
C ALA A 120 7.47 -6.56 5.98
N ASN A 121 8.75 -6.91 5.87
CA ASN A 121 9.58 -7.21 7.04
C ASN A 121 9.94 -5.96 7.86
N GLU A 122 10.11 -4.79 7.21
CA GLU A 122 10.30 -3.49 7.87
C GLU A 122 9.09 -3.15 8.74
N TRP A 123 7.89 -3.33 8.19
CA TRP A 123 6.65 -3.15 8.93
C TRP A 123 6.54 -4.09 10.15
N VAL A 124 6.76 -5.39 9.95
CA VAL A 124 6.73 -6.38 11.04
C VAL A 124 7.77 -6.07 12.12
N ALA A 125 8.97 -5.63 11.71
CA ALA A 125 10.01 -5.22 12.65
C ALA A 125 9.59 -3.99 13.47
N ALA A 126 8.85 -3.06 12.86
CA ALA A 126 8.34 -1.87 13.53
C ALA A 126 7.19 -2.14 14.49
N VAL A 127 6.28 -3.05 14.15
CA VAL A 127 5.29 -3.57 15.11
C VAL A 127 6.01 -4.22 16.28
N GLY A 128 7.08 -4.97 16.01
CA GLY A 128 7.90 -5.62 17.02
C GLY A 128 7.29 -6.92 17.52
N LYS A 129 7.84 -7.47 18.63
CA LYS A 129 7.43 -8.78 19.17
C LYS A 129 6.55 -8.70 20.42
N HIS A 130 6.38 -7.50 20.98
CA HIS A 130 5.75 -7.29 22.28
C HIS A 130 4.29 -6.84 22.20
N ARG A 131 3.79 -6.56 20.98
CA ARG A 131 2.42 -6.14 20.71
C ARG A 131 1.90 -6.85 19.46
N PRO A 132 0.61 -7.23 19.41
CA PRO A 132 0.02 -7.83 18.21
C PRO A 132 -0.10 -6.83 17.05
N PHE A 133 -0.36 -5.57 17.35
CA PHE A 133 -0.52 -4.49 16.35
C PHE A 133 0.37 -3.29 16.70
N MET A 134 0.61 -2.39 15.74
CA MET A 134 1.27 -1.11 16.01
C MET A 134 0.53 -0.32 17.09
N GLY A 135 -0.81 -0.37 17.08
CA GLY A 135 -1.67 0.23 18.10
C GLY A 135 -1.64 -0.41 19.49
N GLY A 136 -0.93 -1.53 19.68
CA GLY A 136 -0.93 -2.27 20.95
C GLY A 136 -1.84 -3.49 20.86
N SER A 137 -2.85 -3.59 21.73
CA SER A 137 -3.82 -4.68 21.75
C SER A 137 -4.83 -4.64 20.60
N GLU A 138 -5.11 -3.44 20.09
CA GLU A 138 -6.02 -3.19 18.98
C GLU A 138 -5.28 -2.46 17.84
N PRO A 139 -5.69 -2.64 16.59
CA PRO A 139 -5.06 -1.95 15.46
C PRO A 139 -5.35 -0.46 15.49
N ASN A 140 -4.33 0.37 15.26
CA ASN A 140 -4.51 1.80 15.06
C ASN A 140 -4.62 2.15 13.57
N LEU A 141 -4.64 3.44 13.23
CA LEU A 141 -4.76 3.87 11.83
C LEU A 141 -3.55 3.50 10.97
N ALA A 142 -2.36 3.27 11.56
CA ALA A 142 -1.21 2.78 10.81
C ALA A 142 -1.39 1.31 10.43
N ASP A 143 -1.86 0.47 11.36
CA ASP A 143 -2.20 -0.93 11.06
C ASP A 143 -3.23 -1.01 9.93
N LEU A 144 -4.31 -0.22 10.05
CA LEU A 144 -5.38 -0.19 9.05
C LEU A 144 -4.90 0.35 7.70
N ALA A 145 -3.99 1.32 7.67
CA ALA A 145 -3.40 1.84 6.44
C ALA A 145 -2.57 0.78 5.72
N VAL A 146 -1.65 0.11 6.43
CA VAL A 146 -0.80 -0.95 5.85
C VAL A 146 -1.65 -2.13 5.40
N PHE A 147 -2.59 -2.58 6.25
CA PHE A 147 -3.52 -3.65 5.90
C PHE A 147 -4.33 -3.29 4.65
N GLY A 148 -4.91 -2.09 4.61
CA GLY A 148 -5.71 -1.62 3.49
C GLY A 148 -4.93 -1.60 2.16
N VAL A 149 -3.67 -1.17 2.18
CA VAL A 149 -2.80 -1.15 1.00
C VAL A 149 -2.46 -2.57 0.52
N LEU A 150 -2.10 -3.47 1.44
CA LEU A 150 -1.72 -4.85 1.10
C LEU A 150 -2.92 -5.69 0.64
N ARG A 151 -4.11 -5.46 1.21
CA ARG A 151 -5.35 -6.17 0.87
C ARG A 151 -5.73 -6.05 -0.59
N VAL A 152 -5.33 -4.97 -1.27
CA VAL A 152 -5.57 -4.80 -2.71
C VAL A 152 -4.96 -5.92 -3.56
N MET A 153 -3.93 -6.61 -3.05
CA MET A 153 -3.30 -7.73 -3.74
C MET A 153 -3.91 -9.10 -3.42
N GLU A 154 -4.89 -9.20 -2.50
CA GLU A 154 -5.50 -10.47 -2.14
C GLU A 154 -6.02 -11.23 -3.37
N GLY A 155 -5.76 -12.55 -3.40
CA GLY A 155 -6.10 -13.40 -4.54
C GLY A 155 -5.11 -13.34 -5.71
N LEU A 156 -4.13 -12.44 -5.68
CA LEU A 156 -3.07 -12.35 -6.69
C LEU A 156 -1.80 -13.11 -6.25
N GLU A 157 -0.98 -13.47 -7.23
CA GLU A 157 0.27 -14.19 -7.02
C GLU A 157 1.23 -13.41 -6.08
N SER A 158 1.28 -12.09 -6.21
CA SER A 158 2.13 -11.23 -5.38
C SER A 158 1.82 -11.30 -3.89
N PHE A 159 0.54 -11.44 -3.53
CA PHE A 159 0.12 -11.55 -2.15
C PHE A 159 0.52 -12.89 -1.55
N ASN A 160 0.23 -13.99 -2.25
CA ASN A 160 0.61 -15.33 -1.80
C ASN A 160 2.12 -15.46 -1.62
N ASP A 161 2.87 -14.85 -2.54
CA ASP A 161 4.32 -14.84 -2.54
C ASP A 161 4.88 -14.01 -1.37
N MET A 162 4.33 -12.82 -1.10
CA MET A 162 4.64 -12.03 0.09
C MET A 162 4.34 -12.79 1.39
N MET A 163 3.19 -13.46 1.48
CA MET A 163 2.77 -14.22 2.66
C MET A 163 3.66 -15.43 2.93
N SER A 164 4.27 -16.00 1.88
CA SER A 164 5.14 -17.19 1.99
C SER A 164 6.58 -16.84 2.28
N ASN A 165 7.07 -15.67 1.83
CA ASN A 165 8.47 -15.28 1.91
C ASN A 165 8.77 -14.22 2.99
N THR A 166 7.77 -13.84 3.79
CA THR A 166 7.93 -12.83 4.85
C THR A 166 7.27 -13.30 6.15
N LYS A 167 7.49 -12.55 7.22
CA LYS A 167 6.89 -12.83 8.53
C LYS A 167 5.60 -12.03 8.79
N ILE A 168 4.99 -11.47 7.74
CA ILE A 168 3.84 -10.56 7.88
C ILE A 168 2.53 -11.27 8.21
N LYS A 169 2.41 -12.54 7.83
CA LYS A 169 1.16 -13.31 7.91
C LYS A 169 0.49 -13.35 9.30
N PRO A 170 1.20 -13.46 10.44
CA PRO A 170 0.52 -13.47 11.75
C PRO A 170 -0.05 -12.11 12.17
N TRP A 171 0.50 -11.02 11.64
CA TRP A 171 -0.02 -9.66 11.89
C TRP A 171 -1.18 -9.33 10.95
N TYR A 172 -1.12 -9.80 9.71
CA TYR A 172 -2.15 -9.59 8.67
C TYR A 172 -3.41 -10.40 8.95
#